data_AF-A0A7J9XWU0-F1
#
_entry.id   AF-A0A7J9XWU0-F1
#
_cell.length_a   1.000
_cell.length_b   1.000
_cell.length_c   1.000
_cell.angle_alpha   90.00
_cell.angle_beta   90.00
_cell.angle_gamma   90.00
#
_symmetry.space_group_name_H-M   'P 1'
#
loop_
_entity.id
_entity.type
_entity.pdbx_description
1 polymer ?
#
loop_
_entity_poly.entity_id
_entity_poly.type
_entity_poly.pdbx_seq_one_letter_code
_entity_poly.pdbx_strand_id
1 'polypeptide(L)'
;DTLARFQAWLQAAGCAASTVRAYATVAGEFLAFTGRRGGLAGLDAGVMGAFVATLAGYQAKTVEHKLCAVRSLLRFAAGAGLVDAAVLETVPAAKSTRQARIPSVWDPADVTKILAAIDRGNPCGKRDYAMILLITRLGLRGIDVKRLEFADLDWPGNRLSVVQAKTGRRVVLPLLKDVGWAVIDYIRHGRPACDCPQVFVRHTAPIGPFSDQDHLH
;
A
#
# COMPACT_ATOMS: atom_id res chain seq x y z
N ASP A 1 12.92 -12.23 -20.38
CA ASP A 1 11.56 -12.00 -19.85
C ASP A 1 11.26 -10.49 -19.83
N THR A 2 10.18 -10.05 -20.50
CA THR A 2 9.78 -8.64 -20.59
C THR A 2 9.30 -8.09 -19.25
N LEU A 3 8.68 -8.93 -18.42
CA LEU A 3 8.13 -8.51 -17.13
C LEU A 3 9.23 -8.16 -16.13
N ALA A 4 10.26 -9.00 -16.01
CA ALA A 4 11.41 -8.73 -15.15
C ALA A 4 12.15 -7.44 -15.56
N ARG A 5 12.32 -7.20 -16.87
CA ARG A 5 12.91 -5.95 -17.39
C ARG A 5 12.07 -4.73 -17.05
N PHE A 6 10.75 -4.84 -17.15
CA PHE A 6 9.82 -3.77 -16.78
C PHE A 6 9.88 -3.47 -15.28
N GLN A 7 9.94 -4.48 -14.42
CA GLN A 7 10.10 -4.30 -12.97
C GLN A 7 11.40 -3.56 -12.63
N ALA A 8 12.52 -3.98 -13.22
CA ALA A 8 13.81 -3.32 -13.05
C ALA A 8 13.78 -1.86 -13.54
N TRP A 9 13.09 -1.59 -14.65
CA TRP A 9 12.90 -0.23 -15.16
C TRP A 9 12.10 0.66 -14.19
N LEU A 10 11.01 0.15 -13.60
CA LEU A 10 10.25 0.90 -12.60
C LEU A 10 11.07 1.17 -11.33
N GLN A 11 11.87 0.21 -10.89
CA GLN A 11 12.77 0.35 -9.74
C GLN A 11 13.84 1.41 -9.99
N ALA A 12 14.49 1.38 -11.17
CA ALA A 12 15.46 2.38 -11.58
C ALA A 12 14.86 3.79 -11.67
N ALA A 13 13.58 3.90 -12.01
CA ALA A 13 12.83 5.15 -12.01
C ALA A 13 12.41 5.63 -10.59
N GLY A 14 12.84 4.94 -9.53
CA GLY A 14 12.53 5.30 -8.14
C GLY A 14 11.09 5.02 -7.71
N CYS A 15 10.36 4.17 -8.43
CA CYS A 15 9.00 3.80 -8.04
C CYS A 15 9.01 3.01 -6.72
N ALA A 16 8.03 3.31 -5.85
CA ALA A 16 7.85 2.56 -4.61
C ALA A 16 7.61 1.07 -4.90
N ALA A 17 8.11 0.19 -4.04
CA ALA A 17 7.98 -1.26 -4.21
C ALA A 17 6.53 -1.73 -4.39
N SER A 18 5.57 -1.09 -3.71
CA SER A 18 4.14 -1.36 -3.90
C SER A 18 3.63 -1.00 -5.29
N THR A 19 4.09 0.12 -5.85
CA THR A 19 3.79 0.53 -7.23
C THR A 19 4.41 -0.45 -8.23
N VAL A 20 5.67 -0.84 -8.04
CA VAL A 20 6.34 -1.83 -8.89
C VAL A 20 5.54 -3.14 -8.92
N ARG A 21 5.13 -3.65 -7.75
CA ARG A 21 4.32 -4.87 -7.65
C ARG A 21 2.98 -4.72 -8.35
N ALA A 22 2.22 -3.67 -8.03
CA ALA A 22 0.89 -3.45 -8.62
C ALA A 22 0.95 -3.35 -10.15
N TYR A 23 1.93 -2.60 -10.66
CA TYR A 23 2.11 -2.45 -12.10
C TYR A 23 2.59 -3.74 -12.76
N ALA A 24 3.48 -4.50 -12.10
CA ALA A 24 3.92 -5.78 -12.59
C ALA A 24 2.80 -6.82 -12.66
N THR A 25 1.87 -6.85 -11.69
CA THR A 25 0.70 -7.73 -11.74
C THR A 25 -0.15 -7.43 -12.97
N VAL A 26 -0.49 -6.15 -13.20
CA VAL A 26 -1.28 -5.74 -14.37
C VAL A 26 -0.51 -5.97 -15.67
N ALA A 27 0.80 -5.72 -15.69
CA ALA A 27 1.64 -5.99 -16.84
C ALA A 27 1.66 -7.49 -17.17
N GLY A 28 1.75 -8.37 -16.18
CA GLY A 28 1.68 -9.81 -16.35
C GLY A 28 0.34 -10.26 -16.94
N GLU A 29 -0.78 -9.76 -16.41
CA GLU A 29 -2.12 -10.00 -16.95
C GLU A 29 -2.22 -9.56 -18.42
N PHE A 30 -1.75 -8.35 -18.74
CA PHE A 30 -1.79 -7.80 -20.09
C PHE A 30 -0.90 -8.59 -21.05
N LEU A 31 0.34 -8.91 -20.66
CA LEU A 31 1.26 -9.71 -21.47
C LEU A 31 0.70 -11.11 -21.75
N ALA A 32 0.08 -11.76 -20.76
CA ALA A 32 -0.59 -13.04 -20.93
C ALA A 32 -1.83 -12.95 -21.83
N PHE A 33 -2.54 -11.82 -21.80
CA PHE A 33 -3.66 -11.56 -22.71
C PHE A 33 -3.19 -11.37 -24.15
N THR A 34 -2.14 -10.58 -24.37
CA THR A 34 -1.58 -10.31 -25.71
C THR A 34 -0.81 -11.49 -26.28
N GLY A 35 -0.17 -12.32 -25.43
CA GLY A 35 0.61 -13.48 -25.86
C GLY A 35 -0.20 -14.47 -26.70
N ARG A 36 -1.52 -14.58 -26.43
CA ARG A 36 -2.46 -15.40 -27.23
C ARG A 36 -2.91 -14.75 -28.55
N ARG A 37 -2.41 -13.54 -28.87
CA ARG A 37 -2.84 -12.68 -29.97
C ARG A 37 -1.66 -12.05 -30.71
N GLY A 38 -0.53 -12.76 -30.81
CA GLY A 38 0.68 -12.26 -31.48
C GLY A 38 1.62 -11.44 -30.59
N GLY A 39 1.36 -11.37 -29.28
CA GLY A 39 2.21 -10.69 -28.31
C GLY A 39 2.17 -9.17 -28.47
N LEU A 40 3.21 -8.50 -27.97
CA LEU A 40 3.34 -7.05 -28.06
C LEU A 40 3.51 -6.55 -29.51
N ALA A 41 4.07 -7.37 -30.40
CA ALA A 41 4.30 -7.01 -31.81
C ALA A 41 3.00 -6.90 -32.62
N GLY A 42 1.96 -7.65 -32.24
CA GLY A 42 0.64 -7.61 -32.88
C GLY A 42 -0.34 -6.65 -32.21
N LEU A 43 0.14 -5.71 -31.39
CA LEU A 43 -0.73 -4.84 -30.60
C LEU A 43 -1.31 -3.72 -31.48
N ASP A 44 -2.63 -3.71 -31.60
CA ASP A 44 -3.40 -2.66 -32.28
C ASP A 44 -4.57 -2.17 -31.41
N ALA A 45 -5.37 -1.25 -31.96
CA ALA A 45 -6.56 -0.72 -31.29
C ALA A 45 -7.62 -1.79 -30.99
N GLY A 46 -7.72 -2.83 -31.83
CA GLY A 46 -8.66 -3.94 -31.65
C GLY A 46 -8.29 -4.81 -30.46
N VAL A 47 -7.01 -5.21 -30.36
CA VAL A 47 -6.48 -5.98 -29.23
C VAL A 47 -6.58 -5.17 -27.92
N MET A 48 -6.29 -3.87 -27.97
CA MET A 48 -6.46 -2.99 -26.82
C MET A 48 -7.93 -2.89 -26.39
N GLY A 49 -8.84 -2.70 -27.33
CA GLY A 49 -10.28 -2.70 -27.07
C GLY A 49 -10.78 -4.02 -26.46
N ALA A 50 -10.28 -5.16 -26.97
CA ALA A 50 -10.58 -6.47 -26.41
C ALA A 50 -10.06 -6.64 -24.98
N PHE A 51 -8.86 -6.12 -24.67
CA PHE A 51 -8.36 -6.12 -23.29
C PHE A 51 -9.23 -5.25 -22.38
N VAL A 52 -9.59 -4.04 -22.82
CA VAL A 52 -10.47 -3.13 -22.08
C VAL A 52 -11.83 -3.77 -21.81
N ALA A 53 -12.37 -4.54 -22.76
CA ALA A 53 -13.61 -5.29 -22.57
C ALA A 53 -13.51 -6.33 -21.44
N THR A 54 -12.34 -6.93 -21.21
CA THR A 54 -12.12 -7.82 -20.05
C THR A 54 -12.19 -7.11 -18.70
N LEU A 55 -12.10 -5.77 -18.71
CA LEU A 55 -12.21 -4.95 -17.50
C LEU A 55 -13.66 -4.58 -17.16
N ALA A 56 -14.64 -5.06 -17.94
CA ALA A 56 -16.05 -4.89 -17.62
C ALA A 56 -16.38 -5.49 -16.24
N GLY A 57 -17.17 -4.76 -15.44
CA GLY A 57 -17.54 -5.16 -14.07
C GLY A 57 -16.58 -4.67 -12.98
N TYR A 58 -15.37 -4.21 -13.31
CA TYR A 58 -14.51 -3.55 -12.33
C TYR A 58 -14.99 -2.13 -12.00
N GLN A 59 -14.68 -1.66 -10.80
CA GLN A 59 -14.88 -0.27 -10.42
C GLN A 59 -14.06 0.66 -11.32
N ALA A 60 -14.59 1.85 -11.63
CA ALA A 60 -13.92 2.84 -12.49
C ALA A 60 -12.49 3.17 -12.05
N LYS A 61 -12.23 3.24 -10.73
CA LYS A 61 -10.89 3.50 -10.20
C LYS A 61 -9.91 2.36 -10.49
N THR A 62 -10.38 1.12 -10.45
CA THR A 62 -9.60 -0.08 -10.79
C THR A 62 -9.29 -0.11 -12.28
N VAL A 63 -10.26 0.24 -13.13
CA VAL A 63 -10.06 0.34 -14.59
C VAL A 63 -9.02 1.41 -14.92
N GLU A 64 -9.15 2.61 -14.33
CA GLU A 64 -8.15 3.68 -14.46
C GLU A 64 -6.75 3.20 -14.05
N HIS A 65 -6.63 2.56 -12.89
CA HIS A 65 -5.35 2.05 -12.40
C HIS A 65 -4.73 1.03 -13.36
N LYS A 66 -5.51 0.05 -13.82
CA LYS A 66 -5.04 -0.96 -14.77
C LYS A 66 -4.56 -0.32 -16.08
N LEU A 67 -5.32 0.63 -16.64
CA LEU A 67 -4.92 1.32 -17.87
C LEU A 67 -3.70 2.23 -17.67
N CYS A 68 -3.51 2.84 -16.50
CA CYS A 68 -2.27 3.53 -16.16
C CYS A 68 -1.06 2.59 -16.11
N ALA A 69 -1.21 1.40 -15.54
CA ALA A 69 -0.15 0.40 -15.52
C ALA A 69 0.19 -0.11 -16.93
N VAL A 70 -0.83 -0.38 -17.77
CA VAL A 70 -0.63 -0.75 -19.18
C VAL A 70 0.09 0.36 -19.94
N ARG A 71 -0.30 1.62 -19.77
CA ARG A 71 0.38 2.76 -20.40
C ARG A 71 1.84 2.87 -19.96
N SER A 72 2.13 2.59 -18.68
CA SER A 72 3.51 2.55 -18.17
C SER A 72 4.33 1.43 -18.81
N LEU A 73 3.76 0.23 -18.91
CA LEU A 73 4.39 -0.91 -19.61
C LEU A 73 4.69 -0.59 -21.08
N LEU A 74 3.73 0.00 -21.80
CA LEU A 74 3.91 0.33 -23.21
C LEU A 74 4.95 1.44 -23.43
N ARG A 75 5.08 2.41 -22.50
CA ARG A 75 6.17 3.40 -22.54
C ARG A 75 7.52 2.75 -22.40
N PHE A 76 7.66 1.82 -21.45
CA PHE A 76 8.87 1.01 -21.31
C PHE A 76 9.13 0.19 -22.57
N ALA A 77 8.12 -0.50 -23.10
CA ALA A 77 8.24 -1.36 -24.26
C ALA A 77 8.66 -0.57 -25.51
N ALA A 78 8.08 0.61 -25.72
CA ALA A 78 8.45 1.50 -26.82
C ALA A 78 9.89 2.00 -26.69
N GLY A 79 10.30 2.45 -25.49
CA GLY A 79 11.68 2.85 -25.21
C GLY A 79 12.70 1.71 -25.36
N ALA A 80 12.25 0.47 -25.19
CA ALA A 80 13.04 -0.75 -25.41
C ALA A 80 12.96 -1.30 -26.85
N GLY A 81 12.26 -0.62 -27.77
CA GLY A 81 12.09 -1.04 -29.16
C GLY A 81 11.21 -2.29 -29.36
N LEU A 82 10.38 -2.64 -28.38
CA LEU A 82 9.52 -3.83 -28.41
C LEU A 82 8.16 -3.57 -29.07
N VAL A 83 7.73 -2.31 -29.13
CA VAL A 83 6.49 -1.85 -29.78
C VAL A 83 6.72 -0.48 -30.40
N ASP A 84 5.89 -0.13 -31.38
CA ASP A 84 5.82 1.24 -31.88
C ASP A 84 5.22 2.18 -30.82
N ALA A 85 5.74 3.40 -30.71
CA ALA A 85 5.24 4.38 -29.76
C ALA A 85 3.78 4.79 -30.03
N ALA A 86 3.30 4.70 -31.28
CA ALA A 86 1.93 4.98 -31.69
C ALA A 86 0.90 4.11 -30.94
N VAL A 87 1.30 2.94 -30.45
CA VAL A 87 0.42 2.03 -29.71
C VAL A 87 -0.04 2.63 -28.37
N LEU A 88 0.69 3.61 -27.82
CA LEU A 88 0.26 4.34 -26.62
C LEU A 88 -1.07 5.09 -26.81
N GLU A 89 -1.34 5.56 -28.02
CA GLU A 89 -2.58 6.27 -28.37
C GLU A 89 -3.80 5.35 -28.40
N THR A 90 -3.58 4.03 -28.49
CA THR A 90 -4.67 3.06 -28.45
C THR A 90 -5.22 2.85 -27.03
N VAL A 91 -4.44 3.20 -25.99
CA VAL A 91 -4.84 3.01 -24.59
C VAL A 91 -5.86 4.07 -24.17
N PRO A 92 -7.12 3.69 -23.89
CA PRO A 92 -8.16 4.67 -23.57
C PRO A 92 -7.84 5.52 -22.34
N ALA A 93 -8.32 6.76 -22.37
CA ALA A 93 -8.32 7.63 -21.20
C ALA A 93 -9.52 7.27 -20.30
N ALA A 94 -9.33 6.39 -19.33
CA ALA A 94 -10.34 6.13 -18.30
C ALA A 94 -10.17 7.10 -17.12
N LYS A 95 -10.65 8.34 -17.25
CA LYS A 95 -10.71 9.26 -16.11
C LYS A 95 -11.77 8.76 -15.13
N SER A 96 -11.38 8.33 -13.94
CA SER A 96 -12.33 8.04 -12.86
C SER A 96 -12.83 9.36 -12.27
N THR A 97 -13.83 9.98 -12.91
CA THR A 97 -14.46 11.22 -12.42
C THR A 97 -15.49 10.96 -11.32
N ARG A 98 -15.83 9.69 -11.03
CA ARG A 98 -17.04 9.33 -10.28
C ARG A 98 -16.90 9.27 -8.76
N GLN A 99 -15.78 9.66 -8.17
CA GLN A 99 -15.57 9.57 -6.71
C GLN A 99 -14.76 10.72 -6.10
N ALA A 100 -15.09 11.97 -6.45
CA ALA A 100 -14.79 13.09 -5.57
C ALA A 100 -15.73 13.11 -4.35
N ARG A 101 -15.99 11.94 -3.73
CA ARG A 101 -16.60 11.92 -2.40
C ARG A 101 -15.53 12.47 -1.47
N ILE A 102 -15.83 13.61 -0.85
CA ILE A 102 -15.02 14.12 0.26
C ILE A 102 -14.93 12.97 1.28
N PRO A 103 -13.72 12.57 1.72
CA PRO A 103 -13.59 11.53 2.73
C PRO A 103 -14.47 11.86 3.93
N SER A 104 -15.38 10.96 4.28
CA SER A 104 -16.18 11.10 5.48
C SER A 104 -15.25 11.04 6.69
N VAL A 105 -15.30 12.07 7.54
CA VAL A 105 -14.68 11.98 8.86
C VAL A 105 -15.48 10.99 9.70
N TRP A 106 -14.78 10.21 10.53
CA TRP A 106 -15.44 9.30 11.47
C TRP A 106 -16.06 10.10 12.61
N ASP A 107 -17.26 9.69 13.02
CA ASP A 107 -17.85 10.19 14.26
C ASP A 107 -16.97 9.76 15.46
N PRO A 108 -16.57 10.68 16.36
CA PRO A 108 -15.84 10.32 17.58
C PRO A 108 -16.52 9.21 18.40
N ALA A 109 -17.84 9.12 18.38
CA ALA A 109 -18.59 8.06 19.04
C ALA A 109 -18.31 6.68 18.41
N ASP A 110 -18.17 6.61 17.08
CA ASP A 110 -17.86 5.36 16.39
C ASP A 110 -16.42 4.92 16.63
N VAL A 111 -15.46 5.87 16.65
CA VAL A 111 -14.08 5.57 17.06
C VAL A 111 -14.05 5.00 18.48
N THR A 112 -14.84 5.58 19.40
CA THR A 112 -14.94 5.10 20.77
C THR A 112 -15.52 3.68 20.84
N LYS A 113 -16.57 3.38 20.07
CA LYS A 113 -17.13 2.02 19.97
C LYS A 113 -16.11 1.01 19.44
N ILE A 114 -15.36 1.37 18.40
CA ILE A 114 -14.32 0.51 17.83
C ILE A 114 -13.25 0.21 18.88
N LEU A 115 -12.75 1.24 19.57
CA LEU A 115 -11.73 1.07 20.61
C LEU A 115 -12.25 0.24 21.80
N ALA A 116 -13.52 0.41 22.18
CA ALA A 116 -14.15 -0.34 23.28
C ALA A 116 -14.41 -1.81 22.92
N ALA A 117 -14.58 -2.15 21.65
CA ALA A 117 -14.81 -3.52 21.18
C ALA A 117 -13.55 -4.40 21.20
N ILE A 118 -12.35 -3.80 21.33
CA ILE A 118 -11.09 -4.53 21.32
C ILE A 118 -10.85 -5.17 22.69
N ASP A 119 -10.75 -6.50 22.73
CA ASP A 119 -10.41 -7.24 23.95
C ASP A 119 -8.95 -7.03 24.35
N ARG A 120 -8.72 -6.12 25.29
CA ARG A 120 -7.40 -5.81 25.84
C ARG A 120 -6.87 -6.84 26.85
N GLY A 121 -7.66 -7.86 27.19
CA GLY A 121 -7.20 -9.02 27.97
C GLY A 121 -6.26 -9.93 27.17
N ASN A 122 -6.41 -9.94 25.85
CA ASN A 122 -5.58 -10.71 24.93
C ASN A 122 -4.35 -9.89 24.45
N PRO A 123 -3.14 -10.49 24.38
CA PRO A 123 -1.96 -9.88 23.78
C PRO A 123 -2.18 -9.23 22.39
N CYS A 124 -2.91 -9.89 21.48
CA CYS A 124 -3.19 -9.31 20.16
C CYS A 124 -4.12 -8.09 20.27
N GLY A 125 -5.10 -8.11 21.17
CA GLY A 125 -5.99 -6.96 21.35
C GLY A 125 -5.28 -5.76 21.95
N LYS A 126 -4.28 -5.96 22.82
CA LYS A 126 -3.39 -4.85 23.27
C LYS A 126 -2.63 -4.21 22.12
N ARG A 127 -2.10 -5.04 21.21
CA ARG A 127 -1.43 -4.60 19.98
C ARG A 127 -2.39 -3.76 19.13
N ASP A 128 -3.55 -4.31 18.81
CA ASP A 128 -4.50 -3.71 17.88
C ASP A 128 -5.10 -2.42 18.45
N TYR A 129 -5.38 -2.40 19.75
CA TYR A 129 -5.81 -1.20 20.48
C TYR A 129 -4.78 -0.07 20.35
N ALA A 130 -3.51 -0.34 20.64
CA ALA A 130 -2.45 0.66 20.53
C ALA A 130 -2.24 1.14 19.09
N MET A 131 -2.30 0.25 18.10
CA MET A 131 -2.18 0.60 16.68
C MET A 131 -3.36 1.47 16.20
N ILE A 132 -4.59 1.11 16.55
CA ILE A 132 -5.78 1.89 16.18
C ILE A 132 -5.79 3.24 16.90
N LEU A 133 -5.35 3.29 18.16
CA LEU A 133 -5.25 4.54 18.91
C LEU A 133 -4.22 5.49 18.27
N LEU A 134 -3.06 4.99 17.82
CA LEU A 134 -2.09 5.78 17.05
C LEU A 134 -2.68 6.35 15.75
N ILE A 135 -3.42 5.54 14.99
CA ILE A 135 -4.06 5.96 13.74
C ILE A 135 -5.11 7.05 14.00
N THR A 136 -5.98 6.82 14.97
CA THR A 136 -7.14 7.68 15.23
C THR A 136 -6.78 8.97 15.97
N ARG A 137 -5.77 8.95 16.84
CA ARG A 137 -5.37 10.13 17.64
C ARG A 137 -4.30 10.96 16.96
N LEU A 138 -3.37 10.33 16.24
CA LEU A 138 -2.22 10.99 15.62
C LEU A 138 -2.29 11.06 14.09
N GLY A 139 -3.31 10.43 13.47
CA GLY A 139 -3.50 10.46 12.02
C GLY A 139 -2.41 9.70 11.24
N LEU A 140 -1.71 8.78 11.89
CA LEU A 140 -0.67 7.98 11.24
C LEU A 140 -1.28 7.01 10.24
N ARG A 141 -0.58 6.76 9.12
CA ARG A 141 -1.00 5.71 8.18
C ARG A 141 -0.65 4.36 8.77
N GLY A 142 -1.45 3.34 8.48
CA GLY A 142 -1.22 1.99 8.98
C GLY A 142 0.19 1.44 8.66
N ILE A 143 0.76 1.79 7.50
CA ILE A 143 2.13 1.39 7.15
C ILE A 143 3.20 2.08 8.02
N ASP A 144 2.97 3.34 8.39
CA ASP A 144 3.88 4.09 9.27
C ASP A 144 3.82 3.51 10.70
N VAL A 145 2.62 3.09 11.16
CA VAL A 145 2.46 2.40 12.45
C VAL A 145 3.14 1.02 12.43
N LYS A 146 2.98 0.23 11.35
CA LYS A 146 3.64 -1.09 11.22
C LYS A 146 5.17 -1.00 11.24
N ARG A 147 5.72 0.08 10.69
CA ARG A 147 7.17 0.32 10.61
C ARG A 147 7.73 1.11 11.79
N LEU A 148 6.88 1.48 12.75
CA LEU A 148 7.29 2.25 13.92
C LEU A 148 8.35 1.48 14.72
N GLU A 149 9.49 2.11 14.98
CA GLU A 149 10.58 1.53 15.76
C GLU A 149 10.68 2.15 17.16
N PHE A 150 11.31 1.44 18.10
CA PHE A 150 11.52 1.98 19.45
C PHE A 150 12.32 3.29 19.43
N ALA A 151 13.23 3.45 18.48
CA ALA A 151 14.04 4.66 18.32
C ALA A 151 13.23 5.88 17.86
N ASP A 152 12.02 5.69 17.33
CA ASP A 152 11.14 6.78 16.93
C ASP A 152 10.41 7.41 18.13
N LEU A 153 10.42 6.75 19.30
CA LEU A 153 9.74 7.16 20.52
C LEU A 153 10.71 7.87 21.47
N ASP A 154 10.58 9.19 21.57
CA ASP A 154 11.26 10.02 22.56
C ASP A 154 10.38 10.15 23.81
N TRP A 155 10.56 9.21 24.75
CA TRP A 155 9.79 9.19 26.00
C TRP A 155 10.04 10.41 26.89
N PRO A 156 11.29 10.85 27.15
CA PRO A 156 11.52 12.06 27.95
C PRO A 156 10.95 13.31 27.30
N GLY A 157 11.04 13.43 25.98
CA GLY A 157 10.52 14.58 25.23
C GLY A 157 9.02 14.50 24.91
N ASN A 158 8.34 13.38 25.20
CA ASN A 158 6.97 13.09 24.81
C ASN A 158 6.72 13.30 23.30
N ARG A 159 7.60 12.76 22.46
CA ARG A 159 7.53 12.92 21.00
C ARG A 159 7.61 11.58 20.29
N LEU A 160 6.96 11.55 19.13
CA LEU A 160 7.04 10.48 18.15
C LEU A 160 7.57 11.06 16.84
N SER A 161 8.69 10.54 16.33
CA SER A 161 9.32 11.03 15.11
C SER A 161 9.45 9.90 14.09
N VAL A 162 8.65 9.93 13.03
CA VAL A 162 8.66 8.89 11.98
C VAL A 162 8.94 9.46 10.60
N VAL A 163 9.63 8.69 9.76
CA VAL A 163 9.72 8.99 8.32
C VAL A 163 8.55 8.30 7.62
N GLN A 164 7.64 9.08 7.04
CA GLN A 164 6.45 8.55 6.38
C GLN A 164 6.83 7.70 5.17
N ALA A 165 6.37 6.44 5.14
CA ALA A 165 6.73 5.48 4.09
C ALA A 165 6.31 5.93 2.68
N LYS A 166 5.19 6.66 2.56
CA LYS A 166 4.66 7.11 1.27
C LYS A 166 5.35 8.37 0.72
N THR A 167 5.70 9.31 1.59
CA THR A 167 6.18 10.65 1.19
C THR A 167 7.68 10.83 1.40
N GLY A 168 8.32 9.95 2.18
CA GLY A 168 9.72 10.11 2.61
C GLY A 168 9.94 11.27 3.58
N ARG A 169 8.88 11.98 3.99
CA ARG A 169 9.01 13.15 4.88
C ARG A 169 9.02 12.71 6.33
N ARG A 170 9.91 13.31 7.12
CA ARG A 170 9.90 13.18 8.57
C ARG A 170 8.74 13.98 9.15
N VAL A 171 8.01 13.37 10.07
CA VAL A 171 6.95 14.01 10.85
C VAL A 171 7.24 13.78 12.33
N VAL A 172 7.15 14.85 13.11
CA VAL A 172 7.27 14.83 14.57
C VAL A 172 5.91 15.16 15.16
N LEU A 173 5.38 14.25 15.97
CA LEU A 173 4.06 14.33 16.60
C LEU A 173 4.21 14.29 18.13
N PRO A 174 3.29 14.91 18.87
CA PRO A 174 3.25 14.71 20.33
C PRO A 174 2.90 13.24 20.63
N LEU A 175 3.62 12.63 21.56
CA LEU A 175 3.24 11.34 22.14
C LEU A 175 2.21 11.62 23.23
N LEU A 176 0.93 11.54 22.87
CA LEU A 176 -0.17 11.78 23.79
C LEU A 176 -0.18 10.73 24.91
N LYS A 177 -0.60 11.13 26.11
CA LYS A 177 -0.54 10.29 27.32
C LYS A 177 -1.29 8.95 27.14
N ASP A 178 -2.50 9.01 26.60
CA ASP A 178 -3.34 7.83 26.30
C ASP A 178 -2.65 6.88 25.30
N VAL A 179 -2.07 7.44 24.23
CA VAL A 179 -1.29 6.69 23.23
C VAL A 179 -0.07 6.04 23.87
N GLY A 180 0.72 6.79 24.64
CA GLY A 180 1.91 6.30 25.33
C GLY A 180 1.60 5.13 26.27
N TRP A 181 0.54 5.25 27.08
CA TRP A 181 0.11 4.16 27.97
C TRP A 181 -0.34 2.92 27.21
N ALA A 182 -1.07 3.07 26.10
CA ALA A 182 -1.48 1.93 25.28
C ALA A 182 -0.26 1.19 24.68
N VAL A 183 0.72 1.95 24.18
CA VAL A 183 1.98 1.40 23.66
C VAL A 183 2.77 0.70 24.76
N ILE A 184 2.87 1.29 25.96
CA ILE A 184 3.56 0.67 27.11
C ILE A 184 2.87 -0.63 27.54
N ASP A 185 1.54 -0.65 27.65
CA ASP A 185 0.79 -1.84 28.05
C ASP A 185 0.99 -2.98 27.03
N TYR A 186 1.00 -2.66 25.74
CA TYR A 186 1.36 -3.63 24.71
C TYR A 186 2.81 -4.11 24.86
N ILE A 187 3.80 -3.22 24.93
CA ILE A 187 5.22 -3.58 25.01
C ILE A 187 5.49 -4.49 26.21
N ARG A 188 4.91 -4.17 27.37
CA ARG A 188 5.18 -4.90 28.62
C ARG A 188 4.41 -6.20 28.73
N HIS A 189 3.16 -6.24 28.25
CA HIS A 189 2.23 -7.31 28.59
C HIS A 189 1.61 -8.02 27.39
N GLY A 190 1.93 -7.62 26.16
CA GLY A 190 1.35 -8.21 24.95
C GLY A 190 2.38 -8.55 23.87
N ARG A 191 3.48 -7.82 23.77
CA ARG A 191 4.47 -7.98 22.71
C ARG A 191 5.26 -9.29 22.89
N PRO A 192 5.24 -10.21 21.91
CA PRO A 192 6.11 -11.39 21.90
C PRO A 192 7.60 -11.00 21.95
N ALA A 193 8.43 -11.86 22.53
CA ALA A 193 9.88 -11.70 22.49
C ALA A 193 10.39 -11.86 21.05
N CYS A 194 11.06 -10.83 20.53
CA CYS A 194 11.81 -10.84 19.27
C CYS A 194 12.93 -9.79 19.36
N ASP A 195 13.99 -9.99 18.59
CA ASP A 195 15.11 -9.03 18.44
C ASP A 195 14.82 -7.95 17.39
N CYS A 196 13.54 -7.77 17.03
CA CYS A 196 13.13 -6.84 16.01
C CYS A 196 12.94 -5.42 16.57
N PRO A 197 13.45 -4.37 15.89
CA PRO A 197 13.41 -2.98 16.40
C PRO A 197 12.02 -2.35 16.33
N GLN A 198 11.11 -2.96 15.56
CA GLN A 198 9.73 -2.49 15.42
C GLN A 198 8.96 -2.65 16.73
N VAL A 199 8.21 -1.62 17.10
CA VAL A 199 7.33 -1.64 18.27
C VAL A 199 6.29 -2.74 18.10
N PHE A 200 5.61 -2.77 16.96
CA PHE A 200 4.52 -3.72 16.67
C PHE A 200 4.99 -4.89 15.83
N VAL A 201 4.60 -6.10 16.26
CA VAL A 201 5.04 -7.36 15.66
C VAL A 201 3.86 -8.30 15.42
N ARG A 202 4.08 -9.31 14.59
CA ARG A 202 3.12 -10.40 14.38
C ARG A 202 3.09 -11.31 15.59
N HIS A 203 1.88 -11.78 15.92
CA HIS A 203 1.66 -12.77 16.98
C HIS A 203 1.52 -14.19 16.43
N THR A 204 1.54 -14.34 15.10
CA THR A 204 1.58 -15.64 14.41
C THR A 204 3.00 -15.91 13.94
N ALA A 205 3.45 -17.16 14.08
CA ALA A 205 4.76 -17.57 13.61
C ALA A 205 4.90 -17.40 12.08
N PRO A 206 6.08 -16.98 11.57
CA PRO A 206 7.26 -16.58 12.33
C PRO A 206 7.08 -15.18 12.96
N ILE A 207 7.38 -15.08 14.26
CA ILE A 207 7.31 -13.82 15.01
C ILE A 207 8.33 -12.84 14.40
N GLY A 208 7.87 -11.62 14.13
CA GLY A 208 8.68 -10.61 13.47
C GLY A 208 7.85 -9.41 13.03
N PRO A 209 8.47 -8.46 12.30
CA PRO A 209 7.76 -7.28 11.82
C PRO A 209 6.65 -7.66 10.85
N PHE A 210 5.64 -6.79 10.76
CA PHE A 210 4.65 -6.87 9.70
C PHE A 210 5.32 -6.67 8.34
N SER A 211 4.96 -7.50 7.37
CA SER A 211 5.28 -7.23 5.97
C SER A 211 4.46 -6.02 5.50
N ASP A 212 4.93 -5.35 4.44
CA ASP A 212 4.17 -4.29 3.77
C ASP A 212 2.78 -4.77 3.29
N GLN A 213 2.63 -6.08 3.09
CA GLN A 213 1.43 -6.72 2.55
C GLN A 213 0.54 -7.34 3.64
N ASP A 214 1.03 -7.45 4.87
CA ASP A 214 0.26 -8.08 5.93
C ASP A 214 -0.93 -7.19 6.25
N HIS A 215 -2.14 -7.70 6.13
CA HIS A 215 -3.31 -7.03 6.68
C HIS A 215 -3.28 -7.20 8.20
N LEU A 216 -3.71 -6.16 8.94
CA LEU A 216 -3.88 -6.26 10.39
C LEU A 216 -5.10 -7.15 10.60
N HIS A 217 -4.85 -8.43 10.85
CA HIS A 217 -5.83 -9.42 11.25
C HIS A 217 -5.55 -9.82 12.70
#